data_AF-A0A830C8J8-F1
#
_entry.id   AF-A0A830C8J8-F1
#
_cell.length_a   1.000
_cell.length_b   1.000
_cell.length_c   1.000
_cell.angle_alpha   90.00
_cell.angle_beta   90.00
_cell.angle_gamma   90.00
#
_symmetry.space_group_name_H-M   'P 1'
#
loop_
_entity.id
_entity.type
_entity.pdbx_description
1 polymer ?
#
loop_
_entity_poly.entity_id
_entity_poly.type
_entity_poly.pdbx_seq_one_letter_code
_entity_poly.pdbx_strand_id
1 'polypeptide(L)'
;MSATITTCSHSSFEFSVKSLKVSWYLKKAVGIENGSGRPGHVTASTITPKHMYEIAKIKQSDPYCQYMPLESIPKSIIETFNSMGIKVRKELD
;
A
#
# COMPACT_ATOMS: atom_id res chain seq x y z
N MET A 1 3.36 -1.25 -11.27
CA MET A 1 2.48 -0.13 -11.71
C MET A 1 1.16 -0.73 -12.08
N SER A 2 0.04 -0.11 -11.74
CA SER A 2 -1.26 -0.54 -12.27
C SER A 2 -1.73 0.46 -13.31
N ALA A 3 -1.86 0.00 -14.54
CA ALA A 3 -2.52 0.74 -15.61
C ALA A 3 -3.96 0.24 -15.72
N THR A 4 -4.93 1.15 -15.77
CA THR A 4 -6.31 0.85 -16.11
C THR A 4 -6.57 1.40 -17.50
N ILE A 5 -7.05 0.54 -18.40
CA ILE A 5 -7.45 0.92 -19.76
C ILE A 5 -8.98 0.92 -19.78
N THR A 6 -9.56 2.07 -20.06
CA THR A 6 -11.02 2.22 -20.21
C THR A 6 -11.35 2.38 -21.68
N THR A 7 -12.18 1.49 -22.23
CA THR A 7 -12.66 1.57 -23.61
C THR A 7 -13.93 2.42 -23.68
N CYS A 8 -13.90 3.50 -24.47
CA CYS A 8 -15.06 4.36 -24.72
C CYS A 8 -15.80 3.95 -26.01
N SER A 9 -17.09 4.27 -26.07
CA SER A 9 -18.00 3.88 -27.17
C SER A 9 -17.59 4.39 -28.57
N HIS A 10 -16.77 5.44 -28.66
CA HIS A 10 -16.32 6.04 -29.91
C HIS A 10 -14.91 5.59 -30.36
N SER A 11 -14.56 4.32 -30.15
CA SER A 11 -13.21 3.79 -30.47
C SER A 11 -12.05 4.57 -29.81
N SER A 12 -12.34 5.26 -28.70
CA SER A 12 -11.34 5.97 -27.91
C SER A 12 -10.91 5.13 -26.72
N PHE A 13 -9.63 5.17 -26.38
CA PHE A 13 -9.07 4.49 -25.23
C PHE A 13 -8.53 5.51 -24.25
N GLU A 14 -8.96 5.43 -22.99
CA GLU A 14 -8.40 6.23 -21.92
C GLU A 14 -7.43 5.38 -21.10
N PHE A 15 -6.20 5.87 -20.98
CA PHE A 15 -5.14 5.20 -20.22
C PHE A 15 -4.90 5.96 -18.91
N SER A 16 -5.21 5.32 -17.79
CA SER A 16 -4.93 5.87 -16.45
C SER A 16 -3.82 5.07 -15.79
N VAL A 17 -2.67 5.72 -15.58
CA VAL A 17 -1.55 5.16 -14.83
C VAL A 17 -1.69 5.55 -13.37
N LYS A 18 -1.81 4.56 -12.49
CA LYS A 18 -1.92 4.74 -11.05
C LYS A 18 -0.61 4.37 -10.36
N SER A 19 -0.42 4.89 -9.14
CA SER A 19 0.71 4.51 -8.30
C SER A 19 0.79 3.00 -8.08
N LEU A 20 1.97 2.52 -7.65
CA LEU A 20 2.19 1.11 -7.34
C LEU A 20 1.20 0.63 -6.26
N LYS A 21 0.97 -0.69 -6.23
CA LYS A 21 0.19 -1.32 -5.17
C LYS A 21 0.89 -1.08 -3.83
N VAL A 22 0.11 -0.86 -2.78
CA VAL A 22 0.62 -0.65 -1.41
C VAL A 22 1.58 -1.78 -1.04
N SER A 23 1.23 -3.03 -1.34
CA SER A 23 2.07 -4.22 -1.09
C SER A 23 3.51 -4.11 -1.60
N TRP A 24 3.76 -3.42 -2.73
CA TRP A 24 5.11 -3.21 -3.24
C TRP A 24 5.91 -2.25 -2.36
N TYR A 25 5.30 -1.13 -1.93
CA TYR A 25 5.93 -0.18 -1.02
C TYR A 25 6.25 -0.85 0.32
N LEU A 26 5.35 -1.69 0.83
CA LEU A 26 5.56 -2.40 2.08
C LEU A 26 6.72 -3.40 1.98
N LYS A 27 6.77 -4.19 0.91
CA LYS A 27 7.89 -5.10 0.63
C LYS A 27 9.22 -4.36 0.58
N LYS A 28 9.26 -3.20 -0.08
CA LYS A 28 10.47 -2.35 -0.16
C LYS A 28 10.86 -1.73 1.18
N ALA A 29 9.89 -1.25 1.96
CA ALA A 29 10.16 -0.63 3.26
C ALA A 29 10.72 -1.63 4.28
N VAL A 30 10.41 -2.92 4.13
CA VAL A 30 10.87 -3.97 5.06
C VAL A 30 11.94 -4.89 4.46
N GLY A 31 12.29 -4.70 3.19
CA GLY A 31 13.34 -5.49 2.52
C GLY A 31 12.98 -6.96 2.27
N ILE A 32 11.70 -7.31 2.18
CA ILE A 32 11.23 -8.68 1.94
C ILE A 32 10.69 -8.86 0.52
N GLU A 33 10.92 -10.02 -0.09
CA GLU A 33 10.38 -10.33 -1.42
C GLU A 33 8.94 -10.88 -1.35
N ASN A 34 8.64 -11.69 -0.34
CA ASN A 34 7.34 -12.33 -0.14
C ASN A 34 6.80 -12.10 1.27
N GLY A 35 5.47 -12.02 1.37
CA GLY A 35 4.77 -11.91 2.66
C GLY A 35 4.70 -13.25 3.40
N SER A 36 4.09 -13.26 4.58
CA SER A 36 3.89 -14.47 5.36
C SER A 36 2.93 -15.44 4.64
N GLY A 37 3.31 -16.71 4.53
CA GLY A 37 2.42 -17.76 4.01
C GLY A 37 1.28 -18.12 4.97
N ARG A 38 1.36 -17.72 6.25
CA ARG A 38 0.32 -17.91 7.27
C ARG A 38 0.17 -16.62 8.09
N PRO A 39 -0.46 -15.58 7.52
CA PRO A 39 -0.65 -14.30 8.21
C PRO A 39 -1.42 -14.51 9.53
N GLY A 40 -1.03 -13.81 10.59
CA GLY A 40 -1.59 -13.95 11.94
C GLY A 40 -0.89 -14.98 12.82
N HIS A 41 -0.39 -16.09 12.27
CA HIS A 41 0.41 -17.08 13.00
C HIS A 41 1.91 -16.81 12.89
N VAL A 42 2.39 -16.52 11.67
CA VAL A 42 3.79 -16.22 11.41
C VAL A 42 3.92 -14.75 11.04
N THR A 43 4.67 -14.00 11.83
CA THR A 43 5.02 -12.61 11.51
C THR A 43 6.21 -12.63 10.56
N ALA A 44 6.04 -12.16 9.32
CA ALA A 44 7.12 -12.11 8.34
C ALA A 44 8.13 -11.00 8.67
N SER A 45 7.64 -9.85 9.14
CA SER A 45 8.50 -8.72 9.45
C SER A 45 7.79 -7.64 10.28
N THR A 46 8.56 -6.64 10.70
CA THR A 46 8.07 -5.50 11.47
C THR A 46 8.36 -4.18 10.77
N ILE A 47 7.48 -3.19 10.97
CA ILE A 47 7.67 -1.84 10.42
C ILE A 47 7.34 -0.76 11.46
N THR A 48 8.05 0.36 11.38
CA THR A 48 7.82 1.57 12.18
C THR A 48 6.68 2.41 11.59
N PRO A 49 5.88 3.11 12.41
CA PRO A 49 4.85 4.05 11.94
C PRO A 49 5.39 5.16 11.02
N LYS A 50 6.68 5.53 11.11
CA LYS A 50 7.29 6.55 10.22
C LYS A 50 7.18 6.18 8.74
N HIS A 51 7.61 4.97 8.38
CA HIS A 51 7.51 4.45 7.01
C HIS A 51 6.05 4.37 6.54
N MET A 52 5.12 4.03 7.44
CA MET A 52 3.69 4.01 7.12
C MET A 52 3.19 5.41 6.72
N TYR A 53 3.61 6.46 7.43
CA TYR A 53 3.26 7.85 7.09
C TYR A 53 3.84 8.30 5.75
N GLU A 54 5.07 7.91 5.42
CA GLU A 54 5.67 8.22 4.12
C GLU A 54 4.91 7.56 2.98
N ILE A 55 4.57 6.29 3.14
CA ILE A 55 3.78 5.54 2.15
C ILE A 55 2.37 6.15 2.02
N ALA A 56 1.77 6.58 3.13
CA ALA A 56 0.47 7.25 3.11
C ALA A 56 0.51 8.58 2.33
N LYS A 57 1.56 9.38 2.48
CA LYS A 57 1.74 10.63 1.72
C LYS A 57 1.88 10.38 0.22
N ILE A 58 2.69 9.40 -0.18
CA ILE A 58 2.85 9.01 -1.58
C ILE A 58 1.51 8.54 -2.16
N LYS A 59 0.75 7.75 -1.37
CA LYS A 59 -0.55 7.24 -1.80
C LYS A 59 -1.61 8.32 -1.88
N GLN A 60 -1.56 9.33 -1.02
CA GLN A 60 -2.50 10.45 -1.03
C GLN A 60 -2.43 11.27 -2.32
N SER A 61 -1.27 11.32 -2.99
CA SER A 61 -1.13 11.97 -4.29
C SER A 61 -1.90 11.27 -5.42
N ASP A 62 -2.31 10.00 -5.26
CA ASP A 62 -3.15 9.32 -6.27
C ASP A 62 -4.52 10.00 -6.36
N PRO A 63 -5.08 10.17 -7.58
CA PRO A 63 -6.35 10.85 -7.80
C PRO A 63 -7.53 10.23 -7.03
N TYR A 64 -7.46 8.95 -6.67
CA TYR A 64 -8.48 8.27 -5.87
C TYR A 64 -8.41 8.58 -4.36
N CYS A 65 -7.23 8.92 -3.86
CA CYS A 65 -6.98 9.12 -2.42
C CYS A 65 -6.86 10.60 -2.04
N GLN A 66 -6.85 11.52 -3.00
CA GLN A 66 -6.73 12.97 -2.78
C GLN A 66 -7.82 13.54 -1.86
N TYR A 67 -9.03 12.99 -1.92
CA TYR A 67 -10.17 13.45 -1.12
C TYR A 67 -10.30 12.73 0.23
N MET A 68 -9.44 11.74 0.52
CA MET A 68 -9.51 11.02 1.79
C MET A 68 -8.79 11.79 2.90
N PRO A 69 -9.35 11.83 4.12
CA PRO A 69 -8.64 12.37 5.26
C PRO A 69 -7.37 11.55 5.52
N LEU A 70 -6.31 12.24 5.93
CA LEU A 70 -4.98 11.65 6.13
C LEU A 70 -4.98 10.51 7.14
N GLU A 71 -5.98 10.40 8.02
CA GLU A 71 -6.10 9.31 8.99
C GLU A 71 -6.68 8.02 8.40
N SER A 72 -7.46 8.09 7.32
CA SER A 72 -8.09 6.91 6.71
C SER A 72 -7.11 6.10 5.87
N ILE A 73 -6.16 6.77 5.23
CA ILE A 73 -5.17 6.12 4.37
C ILE A 73 -4.26 5.16 5.19
N PRO A 74 -3.67 5.58 6.32
CA PRO A 74 -2.93 4.70 7.23
C PRO A 74 -3.73 3.49 7.70
N LYS A 75 -5.01 3.64 8.03
CA LYS A 75 -5.86 2.52 8.47
C LYS A 75 -5.98 1.45 7.39
N SER A 76 -6.20 1.85 6.14
CA SER A 76 -6.23 0.92 4.99
C SER A 76 -4.87 0.24 4.77
N ILE A 77 -3.78 0.97 4.96
CA ILE A 77 -2.43 0.42 4.85
C ILE A 77 -2.16 -0.60 5.97
N ILE A 78 -2.61 -0.35 7.20
CA ILE A 78 -2.48 -1.27 8.35
C ILE A 78 -3.20 -2.60 8.07
N GLU A 79 -4.40 -2.57 7.49
CA GLU A 79 -5.08 -3.81 7.12
C GLU A 79 -4.29 -4.62 6.08
N THR A 80 -3.68 -3.91 5.12
CA THR A 80 -2.80 -4.54 4.13
C THR A 80 -1.57 -5.18 4.79
N PHE A 81 -0.98 -4.53 5.79
CA PHE A 81 0.12 -5.10 6.59
C PHE A 81 -0.31 -6.38 7.32
N ASN A 82 -1.46 -6.35 8.00
CA ASN A 82 -2.00 -7.50 8.72
C ASN A 82 -2.24 -8.69 7.79
N SER A 83 -2.79 -8.43 6.60
CA SER A 83 -3.02 -9.45 5.56
C SER A 83 -1.72 -10.11 5.06
N MET A 84 -0.60 -9.37 5.06
CA MET A 84 0.72 -9.91 4.69
C MET A 84 1.51 -10.49 5.87
N GLY A 85 0.97 -10.43 7.09
CA GLY A 85 1.64 -10.89 8.30
C GLY A 85 2.79 -9.99 8.75
N ILE A 86 2.70 -8.68 8.47
CA ILE A 86 3.68 -7.69 8.91
C ILE A 86 3.10 -6.93 10.10
N LYS A 87 3.87 -6.81 11.20
CA LYS A 87 3.43 -6.12 12.42
C LYS A 87 3.96 -4.69 12.49
N VAL A 88 3.11 -3.75 12.86
CA VAL A 88 3.53 -2.39 13.19
C VAL A 88 4.01 -2.33 14.63
N ARG A 89 5.28 -1.95 14.85
CA ARG A 89 5.86 -1.74 16.19
C ARG A 89 6.14 -0.25 16.37
N LYS A 90 5.84 0.29 17.56
CA LYS A 90 6.09 1.72 17.87
C LYS A 90 7.60 2.02 17.98
N GLU A 91 8.39 1.05 18.42
CA GLU A 91 9.85 1.16 18.56
C GLU A 91 10.54 -0.09 17.99
N LEU A 92 11.64 0.13 17.27
CA LEU A 92 12.62 -0.90 16.91
C LEU A 92 13.67 -0.83 18.01
N ASP A 93 13.66 -1.78 18.94
CA ASP A 93 14.77 -2.02 19.87
C ASP A 93 16.01 -2.50 19.10
#